data_AF-A0AAW8HWJ0-F1
#
_entry.id   AF-A0AAW8HWJ0-F1
#
_cell.length_a   1.000
_cell.length_b   1.000
_cell.length_c   1.000
_cell.angle_alpha   90.00
_cell.angle_beta   90.00
_cell.angle_gamma   90.00
#
_symmetry.space_group_name_H-M   'P 1'
#
loop_
_entity.id
_entity.type
_entity.pdbx_description
1 polymer ?
#
loop_
_entity_poly.entity_id
_entity_poly.type
_entity_poly.pdbx_seq_one_letter_code
_entity_poly.pdbx_strand_id
1 'polypeptide(L)'
;MALVKDKTDFRKRLALIESLRVTPRPGSAEALRYLACHDFVYEVRLAAWSAAVRQGIALKKPLARPRYALFTERLIARIKKICAYLGECYYSCWATLLAILTGG
;
A
#
# COMPACT_ATOMS: atom_id res chain seq x y z
N MET A 1 17.95 -10.55 14.41
CA MET A 1 16.90 -10.65 13.36
C MET A 1 15.55 -10.14 13.89
N ALA A 2 15.47 -8.87 14.31
CA ALA A 2 14.28 -8.29 14.94
C ALA A 2 13.83 -6.94 14.32
N LEU A 3 14.44 -6.52 13.21
CA LEU A 3 14.19 -5.22 12.57
C LEU A 3 13.00 -5.22 11.59
N VAL A 4 12.35 -6.37 11.36
CA VAL A 4 11.33 -6.55 10.31
C VAL A 4 9.91 -6.25 10.81
N LYS A 5 9.71 -6.03 12.10
CA LYS A 5 8.38 -5.81 12.72
C LYS A 5 8.09 -4.36 13.12
N ASP A 6 9.03 -3.43 12.96
CA ASP A 6 8.77 -2.05 13.31
C ASP A 6 7.90 -1.41 12.23
N LYS A 7 6.67 -1.06 12.60
CA LYS A 7 5.71 -0.32 11.76
C LYS A 7 6.17 1.14 11.64
N THR A 8 7.31 1.29 10.97
CA THR A 8 7.75 2.39 10.11
C THR A 8 7.99 3.74 10.77
N ASP A 9 9.19 3.87 11.34
CA ASP A 9 9.81 5.15 11.62
C ASP A 9 10.07 5.88 10.29
N PHE A 10 9.06 6.59 9.79
CA PHE A 10 9.10 7.28 8.50
C PHE A 10 10.25 8.31 8.43
N ARG A 11 10.74 8.75 9.60
CA ARG A 11 11.94 9.56 9.77
C ARG A 11 13.19 8.91 9.17
N LYS A 12 13.36 7.59 9.30
CA LYS A 12 14.49 6.86 8.69
C LYS A 12 14.43 6.90 7.16
N ARG A 13 13.22 6.80 6.60
CA ARG A 13 13.01 6.91 5.14
C ARG A 13 13.21 8.33 4.63
N LEU A 14 12.79 9.34 5.40
CA LEU A 14 13.08 10.74 5.10
C LEU A 14 14.59 11.01 5.14
N ALA A 15 15.29 10.52 6.15
CA ALA A 15 16.75 10.64 6.25
C ALA A 15 17.46 9.94 5.08
N LEU A 16 16.97 8.78 4.66
CA LEU A 16 17.48 8.08 3.48
C LEU A 16 17.25 8.89 2.20
N ILE A 17 16.05 9.42 1.96
CA ILE A 17 15.76 10.29 0.81
C ILE A 17 16.68 11.52 0.81
N GLU A 18 16.89 12.13 1.97
CA GLU A 18 17.78 13.29 2.11
C GLU A 18 19.23 12.93 1.77
N SER A 19 19.72 11.78 2.24
CA SER A 19 21.06 11.28 1.88
C SER A 19 21.20 11.02 0.38
N LEU A 20 20.18 10.43 -0.26
CA LEU A 20 20.15 10.18 -1.71
C LEU A 20 20.03 11.46 -2.53
N ARG A 21 19.44 12.52 -1.96
CA ARG A 21 19.37 13.85 -2.57
C ARG A 21 20.75 14.50 -2.62
N VAL A 22 21.52 14.41 -1.54
CA VAL A 22 22.85 15.02 -1.41
C VAL A 22 23.91 14.22 -2.17
N THR A 23 23.85 12.90 -2.11
CA THR A 23 24.83 12.01 -2.75
C THR A 23 24.12 10.96 -3.59
N PRO A 24 23.85 11.24 -4.88
CA PRO A 24 23.24 10.29 -5.79
C PRO A 24 24.09 9.04 -5.92
N ARG A 25 23.47 7.87 -5.82
CA ARG A 25 24.12 6.56 -6.00
C ARG A 25 23.52 5.87 -7.22
N PRO A 26 24.25 4.94 -7.87
CA PRO A 26 23.62 4.09 -8.89
C PRO A 26 22.38 3.40 -8.30
N GLY A 27 21.24 3.53 -8.98
CA GLY A 27 19.93 3.05 -8.51
C GLY A 27 19.14 4.00 -7.60
N SER A 28 19.70 5.16 -7.21
CA SER A 28 18.96 6.15 -6.38
C SER A 28 17.74 6.69 -7.10
N ALA A 29 17.82 6.89 -8.42
CA ALA A 29 16.73 7.36 -9.26
C ALA A 29 15.52 6.41 -9.21
N GLU A 30 15.78 5.10 -9.28
CA GLU A 30 14.75 4.07 -9.26
C GLU A 30 14.15 3.91 -7.86
N ALA A 31 14.99 3.97 -6.82
CA ALA A 31 14.53 3.97 -5.43
C ALA A 31 13.63 5.19 -5.12
N LEU A 32 14.00 6.39 -5.59
CA LEU A 32 13.20 7.60 -5.42
C LEU A 32 11.88 7.52 -6.20
N ARG A 33 11.89 6.98 -7.42
CA ARG A 33 10.66 6.70 -8.19
C ARG A 33 9.73 5.76 -7.42
N TYR A 34 10.27 4.66 -6.90
CA TYR A 34 9.49 3.69 -6.14
C TYR A 34 8.87 4.31 -4.89
N LEU A 35 9.65 5.04 -4.10
CA LEU A 35 9.19 5.71 -2.88
C LEU A 35 8.13 6.78 -3.17
N ALA A 36 8.29 7.56 -4.24
CA ALA A 36 7.33 8.60 -4.64
C ALA A 36 5.95 8.02 -5.01
N CYS A 37 5.91 6.82 -5.60
CA CYS A 37 4.69 6.17 -6.09
C CYS A 37 4.04 5.23 -5.07
N HIS A 38 4.83 4.50 -4.28
CA HIS A 38 4.35 3.35 -3.51
C HIS A 38 4.39 3.53 -1.98
N ASP A 39 5.05 4.58 -1.45
CA ASP A 39 5.03 4.79 0.01
C ASP A 39 3.63 5.22 0.48
N PHE A 40 3.21 4.77 1.66
CA PHE A 40 1.91 5.10 2.24
C PHE A 40 1.91 6.49 2.90
N VAL A 41 3.07 6.99 3.36
CA VAL A 41 3.20 8.29 4.00
C VAL A 41 3.32 9.38 2.94
N TYR A 42 2.41 10.35 2.97
CA TYR A 42 2.42 11.47 2.02
C TYR A 42 3.72 12.27 2.07
N GLU A 43 4.24 12.57 3.26
CA GLU A 43 5.49 13.32 3.43
C GLU A 43 6.68 12.59 2.78
N VAL A 44 6.74 11.26 2.91
CA VAL A 44 7.80 10.45 2.28
C VAL A 44 7.65 10.50 0.75
N ARG A 45 6.42 10.35 0.23
CA ARG A 45 6.18 10.47 -1.22
C ARG A 45 6.58 11.85 -1.75
N LEU A 46 6.22 12.91 -1.02
CA LEU A 46 6.52 14.30 -1.40
C LEU A 46 8.02 14.58 -1.37
N ALA A 47 8.71 14.13 -0.32
CA ALA A 47 10.17 14.25 -0.21
C ALA A 47 10.88 13.50 -1.34
N ALA A 48 10.48 12.25 -1.60
CA ALA A 48 11.04 11.44 -2.67
C ALA A 48 10.82 12.07 -4.05
N TRP A 49 9.61 12.57 -4.32
CA TRP A 49 9.31 13.32 -5.55
C TRP A 49 10.19 14.57 -5.67
N SER A 50 10.33 15.36 -4.61
CA SER A 50 11.15 16.57 -4.65
C SER A 50 12.63 16.29 -4.92
N ALA A 51 13.16 15.21 -4.34
CA ALA A 51 14.54 14.76 -4.58
C ALA A 51 14.71 14.25 -6.01
N ALA A 52 13.74 13.50 -6.53
CA ALA A 52 13.76 12.99 -7.89
C ALA A 52 13.71 14.12 -8.94
N VAL A 53 12.86 15.14 -8.73
CA VAL A 53 12.78 16.32 -9.62
C VAL A 53 14.10 17.07 -9.65
N ARG A 54 14.77 17.23 -8.51
CA ARG A 54 16.12 17.84 -8.45
C ARG A 54 17.18 17.03 -9.18
N GLN A 55 17.01 15.71 -9.28
CA GLN A 55 17.86 14.82 -10.08
C GLN A 55 17.47 14.78 -11.56
N GLY A 56 16.55 15.66 -12.01
CA GLY A 56 16.09 15.71 -13.41
C GLY A 56 15.08 14.64 -13.78
N ILE A 57 14.50 13.92 -12.81
CA ILE A 57 13.54 12.86 -13.06
C ILE A 57 12.13 13.46 -13.14
N ALA A 58 11.53 13.39 -14.33
CA ALA A 58 10.15 13.78 -14.54
C ALA A 58 9.19 12.77 -13.86
N LEU A 59 8.55 13.19 -12.77
CA LEU A 59 7.55 12.42 -12.03
C LEU A 59 6.32 13.28 -11.76
N LYS A 60 5.14 12.66 -11.83
CA LYS A 60 3.89 13.32 -11.45
C LYS A 60 3.91 13.63 -9.94
N LYS A 61 3.56 14.88 -9.58
CA LYS A 61 3.54 15.30 -8.18
C LYS A 61 2.56 14.43 -7.38
N PRO A 62 2.99 13.84 -6.25
CA PRO A 62 2.11 13.06 -5.41
C PRO A 62 1.06 13.99 -4.79
N LEU A 63 -0.20 13.57 -4.87
CA LEU A 63 -1.31 14.24 -4.21
C LEU A 63 -1.41 13.76 -2.76
N ALA A 64 -1.83 14.67 -1.88
CA ALA A 64 -2.16 14.33 -0.51
C ALA A 64 -3.38 13.40 -0.56
N ARG A 65 -3.14 12.09 -0.43
CA ARG A 65 -4.23 11.15 -0.18
C ARG A 65 -4.68 11.39 1.25
N PRO A 66 -5.94 11.77 1.46
CA PRO A 66 -6.41 12.00 2.81
C PRO A 66 -6.45 10.67 3.56
N ARG A 67 -6.16 10.71 4.88
CA ARG A 67 -6.03 9.51 5.72
C ARG A 67 -7.28 8.61 5.64
N TYR A 68 -8.46 9.20 5.43
CA TYR A 68 -9.71 8.47 5.26
C TYR A 68 -9.69 7.55 4.04
N ALA A 69 -9.03 7.92 2.95
CA ALA A 69 -8.98 7.10 1.72
C ALA A 69 -8.17 5.80 1.92
N LEU A 70 -7.11 5.84 2.71
CA LEU A 70 -6.33 4.63 3.05
C LEU A 70 -7.10 3.73 4.02
N PHE A 71 -7.90 4.32 4.91
CA PHE A 71 -8.76 3.56 5.81
C PHE A 71 -9.89 2.87 5.03
N THR A 72 -10.53 3.57 4.10
CA THR A 72 -11.59 2.98 3.26
C THR A 72 -11.06 1.87 2.37
N GLU A 73 -9.88 1.99 1.75
CA GLU A 73 -9.26 0.90 0.97
C GLU A 73 -9.07 -0.38 1.81
N ARG A 74 -8.57 -0.25 3.05
CA ARG A 74 -8.42 -1.39 3.97
C ARG A 74 -9.75 -1.98 4.40
N LEU A 75 -10.73 -1.12 4.62
CA LEU A 75 -12.08 -1.52 5.04
C LEU A 75 -12.79 -2.26 3.91
N ILE A 76 -12.69 -1.76 2.66
CA ILE A 76 -13.17 -2.44 1.46
C ILE A 76 -12.49 -3.81 1.28
N ALA A 77 -11.18 -3.89 1.49
CA ALA A 77 -10.46 -5.18 1.40
C ALA A 77 -10.93 -6.19 2.46
N ARG A 78 -11.27 -5.73 3.67
CA ARG A 78 -11.87 -6.59 4.71
C ARG A 78 -13.30 -7.00 4.35
N ILE A 79 -14.12 -6.06 3.89
CA ILE A 79 -15.49 -6.34 3.44
C ILE A 79 -15.49 -7.38 2.33
N LYS A 80 -14.61 -7.26 1.33
CA LYS A 80 -14.49 -8.26 0.26
C LYS A 80 -14.21 -9.67 0.78
N LYS A 81 -13.33 -9.81 1.78
CA LYS A 81 -13.05 -11.11 2.42
C LYS A 81 -14.29 -11.66 3.14
N ILE A 82 -15.01 -10.80 3.86
CA ILE A 82 -16.23 -11.19 4.58
C ILE A 82 -17.33 -11.59 3.57
N CYS A 83 -17.51 -10.84 2.49
CA CYS A 83 -18.46 -11.17 1.42
C CYS A 83 -18.12 -12.49 0.72
N ALA A 84 -16.84 -12.76 0.46
CA ALA A 84 -16.41 -14.04 -0.11
C ALA A 84 -16.75 -15.21 0.84
N TYR A 85 -16.44 -15.04 2.11
CA TYR A 85 -16.76 -16.03 3.15
C TYR A 85 -18.27 -16.26 3.28
N LEU A 86 -19.08 -15.19 3.33
CA LEU A 86 -20.54 -15.29 3.37
C LEU A 86 -21.11 -15.93 2.11
N GLY A 87 -20.50 -15.67 0.95
CA GLY A 87 -20.85 -16.35 -0.31
C GLY A 87 -20.65 -17.86 -0.21
N GLU A 88 -19.48 -18.30 0.25
CA GLU A 88 -19.19 -19.73 0.45
C GLU A 88 -20.15 -20.38 1.48
N CYS A 89 -20.47 -19.68 2.58
CA CYS A 89 -21.45 -20.14 3.56
C CYS A 89 -22.87 -20.22 2.96
N TYR A 90 -23.27 -19.26 2.13
CA TYR A 90 -24.57 -19.26 1.48
C TYR A 90 -24.70 -20.41 0.48
N TYR A 91 -23.69 -20.62 -0.37
CA TYR A 91 -23.65 -21.73 -1.33
C TYR A 91 -23.66 -23.10 -0.64
N SER A 92 -22.89 -23.28 0.42
CA SER A 92 -22.87 -24.54 1.18
C SER A 92 -24.18 -24.82 1.93
N CYS A 93 -24.81 -23.79 2.50
CA CYS A 93 -26.12 -23.89 3.15
C CYS A 93 -27.22 -24.21 2.13
N TRP A 94 -27.21 -23.55 0.96
CA TRP A 94 -28.14 -23.87 -0.12
C TRP A 94 -27.94 -25.28 -0.68
N ALA A 95 -26.69 -25.71 -0.89
CA ALA A 95 -26.39 -27.05 -1.40
C ALA A 95 -26.88 -28.15 -0.44
N THR A 96 -26.74 -27.94 0.86
CA THR A 96 -27.24 -28.88 1.88
C THR A 96 -28.76 -28.89 1.96
N LEU A 97 -29.42 -27.73 1.89
CA LEU A 97 -30.89 -27.63 1.82
C LEU A 97 -31.45 -28.28 0.55
N LEU A 98 -30.80 -28.05 -0.59
CA LEU A 98 -31.20 -28.66 -1.86
C LEU A 98 -31.07 -30.19 -1.79
N ALA A 99 -29.95 -30.71 -1.24
CA ALA A 99 -29.73 -32.14 -1.07
C ALA A 99 -30.79 -32.80 -0.17
N ILE A 100 -31.24 -32.12 0.90
CA ILE A 100 -32.32 -32.59 1.76
C ILE A 100 -33.67 -32.58 1.03
N LEU A 101 -33.94 -31.56 0.21
CA LEU A 101 -35.19 -31.42 -0.56
C LEU A 101 -35.28 -32.38 -1.75
N THR A 102 -34.16 -32.76 -2.37
CA THR A 102 -34.13 -33.69 -3.50
C THR A 102 -34.10 -35.16 -3.10
N GLY A 103 -34.11 -35.47 -1.79
CA GLY A 103 -34.19 -36.83 -1.25
C GLY A 103 -32.86 -37.59 -1.32
N GLY A 104 -32.24 -37.77 -0.15
CA GLY A 104 -31.37 -38.92 0.10
C GLY A 104 -32.20 -40.16 0.44
#